data_AF-A0A3N1PG70-F1
#
_entry.id   AF-A0A3N1PG70-F1
#
_cell.length_a   1.000
_cell.length_b   1.000
_cell.length_c   1.000
_cell.angle_alpha   90.00
_cell.angle_beta   90.00
_cell.angle_gamma   90.00
#
_symmetry.space_group_name_H-M   'P 1'
#
loop_
_entity.id
_entity.type
_entity.pdbx_description
1 polymer ?
#
loop_
_entity_poly.entity_id
_entity_poly.type
_entity_poly.pdbx_seq_one_letter_code
_entity_poly.pdbx_strand_id
1 'polypeptide(L)'
;MRWTELVAPPGGPHAVAALDSQRPRLDARTPVYGPLIWLIVLLPVVVWPLSLSYRPTFRVIEVGPTSVPSVDPASIYTPQYIALLAAGFVLFGISVVLAWGDYRRLAQVGVIRLFHWAWGLLSSPVYVIGRSVIVRRVAPGRGLWPVWVFIAIEVVGLVLSAVTAVSYAQQLTNLIRPES
;
A
#
# COMPACT_ATOMS: atom_id res chain seq x y z
N MET A 1 -26.32 32.01 25.28
CA MET A 1 -25.11 31.17 25.35
C MET A 1 -24.36 31.31 24.04
N ARG A 2 -23.17 31.93 24.06
CA ARG A 2 -22.38 32.29 22.88
C ARG A 2 -21.24 31.26 22.73
N TRP A 3 -21.17 30.55 21.61
CA TRP A 3 -20.22 29.45 21.35
C TRP A 3 -18.73 29.85 21.34
N THR A 4 -18.39 31.11 21.62
CA THR A 4 -17.04 31.66 21.60
C THR A 4 -16.37 31.71 22.98
N GLU A 5 -17.06 31.32 24.05
CA GLU A 5 -16.53 31.38 25.42
C GLU A 5 -15.75 30.12 25.86
N LEU A 6 -15.72 29.06 25.03
CA LEU A 6 -14.93 27.85 25.28
C LEU A 6 -13.52 27.95 24.67
N VAL A 7 -12.84 29.08 24.86
CA VAL A 7 -11.40 29.16 24.58
C VAL A 7 -10.67 28.70 25.83
N ALA A 8 -10.11 27.49 25.79
CA ALA A 8 -9.24 27.00 26.85
C ALA A 8 -8.06 27.97 27.03
N PRO A 9 -7.68 28.33 28.29
CA PRO A 9 -6.59 29.27 28.53
C PRO A 9 -5.27 28.76 27.90
N PRO A 10 -4.48 29.62 27.24
CA PRO A 10 -3.16 29.23 26.80
C PRO A 10 -2.31 28.96 28.05
N GLY A 11 -1.91 27.70 28.23
CA GLY A 11 -1.07 27.26 29.36
C GLY A 11 -1.81 26.68 30.57
N GLY A 12 -3.10 26.36 30.48
CA GLY A 12 -3.79 25.63 31.55
C GLY A 12 -3.15 24.25 31.82
N PRO A 13 -3.30 23.65 33.01
CA PRO A 13 -2.67 22.37 33.38
C PRO A 13 -2.92 21.24 32.36
N HIS A 14 -4.07 21.30 31.66
CA HIS A 14 -4.46 20.36 30.61
C HIS A 14 -3.71 20.59 29.28
N ALA A 15 -3.34 21.84 28.96
CA ALA A 15 -2.54 22.18 27.79
C ALA A 15 -1.07 21.77 27.96
N VAL A 16 -0.53 21.84 29.20
CA VAL A 16 0.83 21.38 29.52
C VAL A 16 0.87 19.85 29.67
N ALA A 17 -0.17 19.22 30.24
CA ALA A 17 -0.30 17.76 30.30
C ALA A 17 -0.46 17.10 28.91
N ALA A 18 -1.02 17.82 27.92
CA ALA A 18 -1.13 17.34 26.54
C ALA A 18 0.21 17.33 25.77
N LEU A 19 1.22 18.08 26.25
CA LEU A 19 2.55 18.16 25.61
C LEU A 19 3.54 17.10 26.12
N ASP A 20 3.35 16.55 27.32
CA ASP A 20 4.37 15.77 28.03
C ASP A 20 3.94 14.38 28.51
N SER A 21 2.98 13.74 27.84
CA SER A 21 2.98 12.26 27.83
C SER A 21 4.11 11.77 26.92
N GLN A 22 5.36 12.09 27.30
CA GLN A 22 6.57 11.62 26.67
C GLN A 22 6.51 10.09 26.68
N ARG A 23 6.08 9.51 25.55
CA ARG A 23 5.96 8.05 25.43
C ARG A 23 7.29 7.47 25.88
N PRO A 24 7.30 6.47 26.78
CA PRO A 24 8.53 5.89 27.27
C PRO A 24 9.43 5.56 26.09
N ARG A 25 10.62 6.18 26.06
CA ARG A 25 11.59 5.94 24.99
C ARG A 25 12.01 4.48 25.09
N LEU A 26 12.00 3.79 23.96
CA LEU A 26 12.53 2.43 23.92
C LEU A 26 14.05 2.47 24.12
N ASP A 27 14.58 1.43 24.74
CA ASP A 27 16.02 1.22 24.82
C ASP A 27 16.62 1.23 23.40
N ALA A 28 17.77 1.88 23.26
CA ALA A 28 18.49 1.97 21.99
C ALA A 28 18.90 0.60 21.45
N ARG A 29 18.97 -0.43 22.30
CA ARG A 29 19.28 -1.82 21.91
C ARG A 29 18.08 -2.59 21.38
N THR A 30 16.85 -2.09 21.57
CA THR A 30 15.65 -2.81 21.12
C THR A 30 15.55 -2.82 19.59
N PRO A 31 15.42 -4.01 18.96
CA PRO A 31 15.37 -4.11 17.50
C PRO A 31 14.02 -3.61 16.95
N VAL A 32 14.01 -2.35 16.53
CA VAL A 32 12.86 -1.66 15.93
C VAL A 32 12.48 -2.19 14.54
N TYR A 33 13.47 -2.68 13.78
CA TYR A 33 13.28 -3.28 12.45
C TYR A 33 13.20 -4.81 12.60
N GLY A 34 11.98 -5.33 12.68
CA GLY A 34 11.75 -6.78 12.64
C GLY A 34 11.76 -7.30 11.20
N PRO A 35 11.93 -8.61 10.99
CA PRO A 35 11.81 -9.21 9.66
C PRO A 35 10.41 -9.01 9.05
N LEU A 36 9.36 -8.97 9.88
CA LEU A 36 7.97 -8.81 9.42
C LEU A 36 7.72 -7.50 8.68
N ILE A 37 8.27 -6.38 9.16
CA ILE A 37 8.10 -5.10 8.46
C ILE A 37 8.81 -5.11 7.10
N TRP A 38 9.98 -5.76 7.00
CA TRP A 38 10.68 -5.89 5.73
C TRP A 38 9.94 -6.80 4.75
N LEU A 39 9.32 -7.87 5.22
CA LEU A 39 8.47 -8.71 4.38
C LEU A 39 7.28 -7.92 3.81
N ILE A 40 6.64 -7.05 4.62
CA ILE A 40 5.55 -6.17 4.14
C ILE A 40 6.09 -5.18 3.11
N VAL A 41 7.23 -4.54 3.38
CA VAL A 41 7.83 -3.52 2.51
C VAL A 41 8.27 -4.11 1.17
N LEU A 42 8.79 -5.33 1.17
CA LEU A 42 9.28 -6.02 -0.03
C LEU A 42 8.19 -6.78 -0.77
N LEU A 43 7.01 -6.94 -0.19
CA LEU A 43 5.90 -7.66 -0.81
C LEU A 43 5.52 -7.16 -2.22
N PRO A 44 5.50 -5.83 -2.51
CA PRO A 44 5.19 -5.33 -3.85
C PRO A 44 6.19 -5.79 -4.92
N VAL A 45 7.43 -6.13 -4.55
CA VAL A 45 8.44 -6.65 -5.48
C VAL A 45 8.00 -8.00 -6.07
N VAL A 46 7.24 -8.80 -5.30
CA VAL A 46 6.65 -10.05 -5.78
C VAL A 46 5.49 -9.78 -6.75
N VAL A 47 4.79 -8.65 -6.60
CA VAL A 47 3.69 -8.27 -7.49
C VAL A 47 4.21 -7.95 -8.89
N TRP A 48 5.40 -7.35 -9.02
CA TRP A 48 5.95 -6.95 -10.32
C TRP A 48 6.08 -8.08 -11.35
N PRO A 49 6.76 -9.20 -11.09
CA PRO A 49 6.86 -10.29 -12.06
C PRO A 49 5.48 -10.89 -12.37
N LEU A 50 4.58 -10.94 -11.39
CA LEU A 50 3.20 -11.38 -11.61
C LEU A 50 2.49 -10.45 -12.61
N SER A 51 2.51 -9.14 -12.38
CA SER A 51 1.92 -8.17 -13.28
C SER A 51 2.57 -8.15 -14.67
N LEU A 52 3.90 -8.22 -14.73
CA LEU A 52 4.67 -8.25 -15.98
C LEU A 52 4.51 -9.57 -16.75
N SER A 53 4.07 -10.64 -16.10
CA SER A 53 3.76 -11.92 -16.77
C SER A 53 2.42 -11.91 -17.49
N TYR A 54 1.53 -10.96 -17.17
CA TYR A 54 0.19 -10.91 -17.75
C TYR A 54 0.25 -10.68 -19.26
N ARG A 55 -0.49 -11.48 -20.02
CA ARG A 55 -0.61 -11.36 -21.48
C ARG A 55 -2.10 -11.24 -21.82
N PRO A 56 -2.65 -10.00 -21.87
CA PRO A 56 -4.05 -9.81 -22.20
C PRO A 56 -4.32 -10.31 -23.62
N THR A 57 -5.47 -10.95 -23.81
CA THR A 57 -5.97 -11.30 -25.14
C THR A 57 -7.03 -10.28 -25.51
N PHE A 58 -6.82 -9.52 -26.57
CA PHE A 58 -7.81 -8.58 -27.08
C PHE A 58 -8.47 -9.18 -28.31
N ARG A 59 -9.80 -9.28 -28.27
CA ARG A 59 -10.61 -9.72 -29.42
C ARG A 59 -11.40 -8.53 -29.95
N VAL A 60 -11.41 -8.36 -31.27
CA VAL A 60 -12.24 -7.35 -31.95
C VAL A 60 -13.55 -8.01 -32.38
N ILE A 61 -14.66 -7.33 -32.15
CA ILE A 61 -16.01 -7.67 -32.60
C ILE A 61 -16.58 -6.50 -33.39
N GLU A 62 -17.45 -6.78 -34.35
CA GLU A 62 -18.19 -5.74 -35.06
C GLU A 62 -19.50 -5.46 -34.32
N VAL A 63 -19.80 -4.17 -34.12
CA VAL A 63 -21.00 -3.75 -33.36
C VAL A 63 -21.86 -2.82 -34.22
N GLY A 64 -23.15 -3.13 -34.28
CA GLY A 64 -24.17 -2.31 -34.93
C GLY A 64 -24.29 -2.49 -36.44
N PRO A 65 -25.24 -1.77 -37.08
CA PRO A 65 -25.55 -1.95 -38.51
C PRO A 65 -24.43 -1.53 -39.47
N THR A 66 -23.50 -0.70 -38.99
CA THR A 66 -22.37 -0.18 -39.76
C THR A 66 -21.07 -0.96 -39.53
N SER A 67 -21.12 -2.13 -38.87
CA SER A 67 -19.96 -3.01 -38.61
C SER A 67 -18.75 -2.25 -38.03
N VAL A 68 -18.97 -1.41 -37.01
CA VAL A 68 -17.88 -0.65 -36.41
C VAL A 68 -17.00 -1.61 -35.59
N PRO A 69 -15.68 -1.68 -35.84
CA PRO A 69 -14.79 -2.52 -35.06
C PRO A 69 -14.70 -1.99 -33.62
N SER A 70 -14.99 -2.86 -32.66
CA SER A 70 -14.94 -2.58 -31.22
C SER A 70 -14.23 -3.71 -30.49
N VAL A 71 -13.62 -3.41 -29.35
CA VAL A 71 -13.02 -4.44 -28.49
C VAL A 71 -14.12 -5.18 -27.74
N ASP A 72 -14.07 -6.50 -27.74
CA ASP A 72 -14.93 -7.35 -26.91
C ASP A 72 -14.55 -7.17 -25.42
N PRO A 73 -15.42 -6.60 -24.57
CA PRO A 73 -15.12 -6.39 -23.16
C PRO A 73 -14.83 -7.69 -22.41
N ALA A 74 -15.36 -8.83 -22.87
CA ALA A 74 -15.17 -10.12 -22.24
C ALA A 74 -13.77 -10.71 -22.49
N SER A 75 -13.08 -10.27 -23.55
CA SER A 75 -11.79 -10.83 -23.97
C SER A 75 -10.67 -10.66 -22.92
N ILE A 76 -10.81 -9.67 -22.04
CA ILE A 76 -9.84 -9.39 -20.97
C ILE A 76 -9.95 -10.41 -19.81
N TYR A 77 -11.11 -11.03 -19.60
CA TYR A 77 -11.34 -11.97 -18.49
C TYR A 77 -10.82 -13.38 -18.79
N THR A 78 -9.52 -13.49 -18.97
CA THR A 78 -8.83 -14.76 -19.23
C THR A 78 -8.63 -15.58 -17.94
N PRO A 79 -8.39 -16.90 -18.02
CA PRO A 79 -7.97 -17.69 -16.86
C PRO A 79 -6.73 -17.12 -16.16
N GLN A 80 -5.79 -16.56 -16.93
CA GLN A 80 -4.60 -15.90 -16.37
C GLN A 80 -4.99 -14.64 -15.58
N TYR A 81 -5.93 -13.84 -16.07
CA TYR A 81 -6.45 -12.68 -15.34
C TYR A 81 -7.04 -13.10 -13.99
N ILE A 82 -7.86 -14.15 -13.97
CA ILE A 82 -8.47 -14.67 -12.73
C ILE A 82 -7.39 -15.18 -11.77
N ALA A 83 -6.38 -15.90 -12.28
CA ALA A 83 -5.26 -16.38 -11.46
C ALA A 83 -4.46 -15.22 -10.85
N LEU A 84 -4.21 -14.15 -11.61
CA LEU A 84 -3.54 -12.95 -11.10
C LEU A 84 -4.39 -12.20 -10.06
N LEU A 85 -5.70 -12.11 -10.29
CA LEU A 85 -6.63 -11.53 -9.32
C LEU A 85 -6.61 -12.31 -8.00
N ALA A 86 -6.69 -13.65 -8.08
CA ALA A 86 -6.60 -14.53 -6.92
C ALA A 86 -5.25 -14.39 -6.19
N ALA A 87 -4.14 -14.34 -6.93
CA ALA A 87 -2.82 -14.10 -6.36
C ALA A 87 -2.73 -12.74 -5.64
N GLY A 88 -3.34 -11.70 -6.21
CA GLY A 88 -3.46 -10.38 -5.57
C GLY A 88 -4.20 -10.44 -4.24
N PHE A 89 -5.33 -11.16 -4.17
CA PHE A 89 -6.06 -11.39 -2.92
C PHE A 89 -5.24 -12.17 -1.89
N VAL A 90 -4.49 -13.18 -2.32
CA VAL A 90 -3.58 -13.95 -1.44
C VAL A 90 -2.48 -13.06 -0.88
N LEU A 91 -1.82 -12.27 -1.72
CA LEU A 91 -0.77 -11.34 -1.29
C LEU A 91 -1.34 -10.26 -0.34
N PHE A 92 -2.54 -9.76 -0.62
CA PHE A 92 -3.25 -8.87 0.29
C PHE A 92 -3.47 -9.53 1.66
N GLY A 93 -3.99 -10.76 1.71
CA GLY A 93 -4.17 -11.51 2.95
C GLY A 93 -2.86 -11.72 3.72
N ILE A 94 -1.78 -12.10 3.02
CA ILE A 94 -0.44 -12.23 3.59
C ILE A 94 0.00 -10.90 4.22
N SER A 95 -0.19 -9.77 3.54
CA SER A 95 0.19 -8.45 4.07
C SER A 95 -0.50 -8.12 5.40
N VAL A 96 -1.78 -8.47 5.51
CA VAL A 96 -2.59 -8.24 6.72
C VAL A 96 -2.13 -9.15 7.87
N VAL A 97 -1.85 -10.42 7.59
CA VAL A 97 -1.31 -11.36 8.58
C VAL A 97 0.06 -10.92 9.08
N LEU A 98 0.93 -10.43 8.20
CA LEU A 98 2.23 -9.87 8.57
C LEU A 98 2.07 -8.62 9.43
N ALA A 99 1.13 -7.73 9.09
CA ALA A 99 0.85 -6.52 9.88
C ALA A 99 0.32 -6.86 11.29
N TRP A 100 -0.52 -7.88 11.41
CA TRP A 100 -0.96 -8.42 12.69
C TRP A 100 0.22 -8.97 13.51
N GLY A 101 1.13 -9.72 12.87
CA GLY A 101 2.34 -10.22 13.52
C GLY A 101 3.27 -9.11 14.01
N ASP A 102 3.54 -8.09 13.19
CA ASP A 102 4.37 -6.93 13.58
C ASP A 102 3.72 -6.15 14.72
N TYR A 103 2.39 -5.97 14.68
CA TYR A 103 1.63 -5.37 15.77
C TYR A 103 1.81 -6.12 17.09
N ARG A 104 1.66 -7.45 17.10
CA ARG A 104 1.83 -8.27 18.31
C ARG A 104 3.27 -8.21 18.83
N ARG A 105 4.26 -8.25 17.94
CA ARG A 105 5.68 -8.11 18.29
C ARG A 105 5.96 -6.76 18.96
N LEU A 106 5.45 -5.66 18.41
CA LEU A 106 5.64 -4.32 18.98
C LEU A 106 4.93 -4.18 20.34
N ALA A 107 3.78 -4.84 20.52
CA ALA A 107 3.08 -4.86 21.80
C ALA A 107 3.88 -5.60 22.87
N GLN A 108 4.49 -6.74 22.53
CA GLN A 108 5.38 -7.49 23.43
C GLN A 108 6.63 -6.71 23.84
N VAL A 109 7.11 -5.84 22.94
CA VAL A 109 8.26 -4.97 23.18
C VAL A 109 7.90 -3.75 24.04
N GLY A 110 6.63 -3.57 24.41
CA GLY A 110 6.19 -2.52 25.34
C GLY A 110 5.89 -1.17 24.67
N VAL A 111 5.69 -1.14 23.34
CA VAL A 111 5.29 0.08 22.64
C VAL A 111 3.87 0.48 23.06
N ILE A 112 3.70 1.60 23.74
CA ILE A 112 2.38 2.10 24.19
C ILE A 112 1.69 2.88 23.05
N ARG A 113 0.37 2.65 22.87
CA ARG A 113 -0.48 3.21 21.80
C ARG A 113 0.04 2.88 20.39
N LEU A 114 -0.05 1.61 20.02
CA LEU A 114 0.29 1.12 18.69
C LEU A 114 -0.72 1.58 17.62
N PHE A 115 -0.26 1.57 16.38
CA PHE A 115 -1.14 1.70 15.22
C PHE A 115 -1.86 0.37 15.00
N HIS A 116 -3.18 0.38 14.97
CA HIS A 116 -3.96 -0.85 14.91
C HIS A 116 -3.70 -1.60 13.59
N TRP A 117 -3.46 -2.91 13.64
CA TRP A 117 -3.14 -3.71 12.44
C TRP A 117 -4.26 -3.70 11.39
N ALA A 118 -5.52 -3.52 11.80
CA ALA A 118 -6.67 -3.49 10.89
C ALA A 118 -6.60 -2.35 9.86
N TRP A 119 -5.77 -1.33 10.07
CA TRP A 119 -5.51 -0.33 9.04
C TRP A 119 -4.80 -0.92 7.81
N GLY A 120 -4.16 -2.08 7.93
CA GLY A 120 -3.66 -2.86 6.80
C GLY A 120 -4.78 -3.44 5.92
N LEU A 121 -6.00 -3.62 6.44
CA LEU A 121 -7.17 -4.00 5.64
C LEU A 121 -7.60 -2.89 4.67
N LEU A 122 -7.37 -1.63 5.05
CA LEU A 122 -7.62 -0.50 4.15
C LEU A 122 -6.54 -0.47 3.06
N SER A 123 -5.27 -0.47 3.46
CA SER A 123 -4.15 -0.65 2.55
C SER A 123 -2.84 -0.90 3.32
N SER A 124 -1.94 -1.69 2.73
CA SER A 124 -0.58 -1.91 3.25
C SER A 124 0.21 -0.60 3.49
N PRO A 125 0.22 0.39 2.56
CA PRO A 125 0.88 1.68 2.76
C PRO A 125 0.47 2.40 4.06
N VAL A 126 -0.83 2.45 4.36
CA VAL A 126 -1.35 3.15 5.54
C VAL A 126 -0.78 2.55 6.83
N TYR A 127 -0.69 1.22 6.90
CA TYR A 127 -0.07 0.54 8.03
C TYR A 127 1.43 0.86 8.16
N VAL A 128 2.21 0.73 7.08
CA VAL A 128 3.66 0.99 7.08
C VAL A 128 3.96 2.41 7.52
N ILE A 129 3.22 3.40 7.01
CA ILE A 129 3.36 4.81 7.38
C ILE A 129 2.98 5.03 8.85
N GLY A 130 1.78 4.59 9.26
CA GLY A 130 1.26 4.81 10.62
C GLY A 130 2.15 4.21 11.70
N ARG A 131 2.60 2.97 11.51
CA ARG A 131 3.54 2.27 12.40
C ARG A 131 4.88 3.00 12.49
N SER A 132 5.43 3.45 11.36
CA SER A 132 6.73 4.13 11.31
C SER A 132 6.72 5.49 11.99
N VAL A 133 5.62 6.25 11.88
CA VAL A 133 5.43 7.51 12.60
C VAL A 133 5.38 7.28 14.11
N ILE A 134 4.67 6.26 14.58
CA ILE A 134 4.59 5.93 16.00
C ILE A 134 5.97 5.50 16.52
N VAL A 135 6.65 4.62 15.79
CA VAL A 135 7.99 4.15 16.12
C VAL A 135 8.98 5.31 16.20
N ARG A 136 8.95 6.26 15.27
CA ARG A 136 9.83 7.44 15.31
C ARG A 136 9.63 8.28 16.57
N ARG A 137 8.41 8.33 17.13
CA ARG A 137 8.11 9.06 18.37
C ARG A 137 8.68 8.36 19.61
N VAL A 138 8.83 7.04 19.58
CA VAL A 138 9.35 6.24 20.71
C VAL A 138 10.82 5.86 20.58
N ALA A 139 11.39 5.92 19.37
CA ALA A 139 12.78 5.65 19.04
C ALA A 139 13.35 6.78 18.14
N PRO A 140 13.73 7.94 18.71
CA PRO A 140 14.18 9.10 17.94
C PRO A 140 15.38 8.75 17.03
N GLY A 141 15.32 9.20 15.77
CA GLY A 141 16.33 8.90 14.74
C GLY A 141 16.20 7.54 14.05
N ARG A 142 15.25 6.68 14.49
CA ARG A 142 15.01 5.34 13.92
C ARG A 142 13.52 5.19 13.59
N GLY A 143 13.18 4.28 12.67
CA GLY A 143 11.80 3.94 12.35
C GLY A 143 11.27 4.39 10.98
N LEU A 144 11.94 5.30 10.26
CA LEU A 144 11.49 5.75 8.94
C LEU A 144 12.07 4.99 7.75
N TRP A 145 13.15 4.23 7.95
CA TRP A 145 13.78 3.45 6.87
C TRP A 145 12.79 2.57 6.09
N PRO A 146 11.88 1.82 6.74
CA PRO A 146 10.88 1.02 6.03
C PRO A 146 10.00 1.86 5.09
N VAL A 147 9.65 3.09 5.48
CA VAL A 147 8.81 3.99 4.66
C VAL A 147 9.57 4.44 3.42
N TRP A 148 10.83 4.85 3.57
CA TRP A 148 11.64 5.29 2.42
C TRP A 148 11.87 4.18 1.41
N VAL A 149 12.17 2.97 1.89
CA VAL A 149 12.33 1.81 1.00
C VAL A 149 11.00 1.46 0.33
N PHE A 150 9.90 1.48 1.08
CA PHE A 150 8.58 1.24 0.52
C PHE A 150 8.22 2.26 -0.57
N ILE A 151 8.45 3.55 -0.33
CA ILE A 151 8.24 4.61 -1.34
C ILE A 151 9.07 4.33 -2.59
N ALA A 152 10.35 3.99 -2.44
CA ALA A 152 11.21 3.70 -3.59
C ALA A 152 10.67 2.52 -4.43
N ILE A 153 10.19 1.47 -3.75
CA ILE A 153 9.55 0.31 -4.40
C ILE A 153 8.28 0.76 -5.11
N GLU A 154 7.36 1.46 -4.46
CA GLU A 154 6.11 1.93 -5.08
C GLU A 154 6.37 2.82 -6.31
N VAL A 155 7.38 3.70 -6.25
CA VAL A 155 7.78 4.53 -7.40
C VAL A 155 8.26 3.67 -8.57
N VAL A 156 9.10 2.67 -8.33
CA VAL A 156 9.55 1.74 -9.39
C VAL A 156 8.36 0.95 -9.95
N GLY A 157 7.49 0.45 -9.08
CA GLY A 157 6.27 -0.25 -9.47
C GLY A 157 5.38 0.60 -10.38
N LEU A 158 5.18 1.87 -10.03
CA LEU A 158 4.41 2.83 -10.82
C LEU A 158 4.99 3.00 -12.23
N VAL A 159 6.33 3.13 -12.35
CA VAL A 159 7.01 3.23 -13.65
C VAL A 159 6.79 1.96 -14.47
N LEU A 160 6.97 0.78 -13.88
CA LEU A 160 6.75 -0.50 -14.57
C LEU A 160 5.29 -0.64 -15.06
N SER A 161 4.32 -0.26 -14.22
CA SER A 161 2.90 -0.26 -14.58
C SER A 161 2.62 0.71 -15.73
N ALA A 162 3.20 1.91 -15.72
CA ALA A 162 3.03 2.88 -16.79
C ALA A 162 3.58 2.37 -18.14
N VAL A 163 4.79 1.81 -18.14
CA VAL A 163 5.40 1.20 -19.35
C VAL A 163 4.51 0.07 -19.89
N THR A 164 4.01 -0.78 -19.00
CA THR A 164 3.13 -1.90 -19.37
C THR A 164 1.80 -1.39 -19.96
N ALA A 165 1.20 -0.37 -19.35
CA ALA A 165 -0.04 0.23 -19.84
C ALA A 165 0.11 0.81 -21.25
N VAL A 166 1.22 1.50 -21.52
CA VAL A 166 1.56 2.00 -22.87
C VAL A 166 1.66 0.83 -23.86
N SER A 167 2.31 -0.28 -23.47
CA SER A 167 2.45 -1.45 -24.34
C SER A 167 1.09 -2.07 -24.72
N TYR A 168 0.12 -2.11 -23.80
CA TYR A 168 -1.23 -2.61 -24.07
C TYR A 168 -2.03 -1.65 -24.96
N ALA A 169 -1.90 -0.34 -24.73
CA ALA A 169 -2.53 0.67 -25.58
C ALA A 169 -2.04 0.57 -27.04
N GLN A 170 -0.75 0.33 -27.24
CA GLN A 170 -0.17 0.11 -28.57
C GLN A 170 -0.73 -1.18 -29.22
N GLN A 171 -0.80 -2.29 -28.49
CA GLN A 171 -1.39 -3.54 -29.00
C GLN A 171 -2.84 -3.34 -29.46
N LEU A 172 -3.65 -2.65 -28.65
CA LEU A 172 -5.04 -2.33 -28.99
C LEU A 172 -5.14 -1.45 -30.25
N THR A 173 -4.28 -0.46 -30.38
CA THR A 173 -4.26 0.44 -31.54
C THR A 173 -3.96 -0.33 -32.82
N ASN A 174 -2.97 -1.22 -32.80
CA ASN A 174 -2.58 -2.05 -33.94
C ASN A 174 -3.68 -3.03 -34.38
N LEU A 175 -4.51 -3.49 -33.44
CA LEU A 175 -5.64 -4.39 -33.75
C LEU A 175 -6.80 -3.67 -34.44
N ILE A 176 -7.03 -2.39 -34.09
CA ILE A 176 -8.14 -1.59 -34.65
C ILE A 176 -7.73 -0.94 -35.98
N ARG A 177 -6.47 -0.52 -36.10
CA ARG A 177 -5.88 0.00 -37.33
C ARG A 177 -4.69 -0.88 -37.72
N PRO A 178 -4.93 -2.07 -38.32
CA PRO A 178 -3.86 -2.77 -39.00
C PRO A 178 -3.36 -1.85 -40.12
N GLU A 179 -2.08 -1.51 -40.12
CA GLU A 179 -1.43 -0.71 -41.17
C GLU A 179 -1.82 -1.30 -42.55
N SER A 180 -2.24 -0.44 -43.48
CA SER A 180 -2.64 -0.78 -44.86
C SER A 180 -1.49 -1.33 -45.71
#